data_AF-Q9LXG5-F1
#
_entry.id   AF-Q9LXG5-F1
#
_cell.length_a   1.000
_cell.length_b   1.000
_cell.length_c   1.000
_cell.angle_alpha   90.00
_cell.angle_beta   90.00
_cell.angle_gamma   90.00
#
_symmetry.space_group_name_H-M   'P 1'
#
loop_
_entity.id
_entity.type
_entity.pdbx_description
1 polymer ?
#
loop_
_entity_poly.entity_id
_entity_poly.type
_entity_poly.pdbx_seq_one_letter_code
_entity_poly.pdbx_strand_id
1 'polypeptide(L)'
;MSSSRRSRQASSSSRISDDQITDLISKLRQSIPEIRQNRRSNTVSASKVLQETCNYIRNLNKEADDLSDRLTQLLESIDPNSPQAAVIRSLING
;
A
#
# COMPACT_ATOMS: atom_id res chain seq x y z
N MET A 1 -38.20 21.35 -36.05
CA MET A 1 -38.40 21.72 -34.63
C MET A 1 -38.04 20.51 -33.78
N SER A 2 -36.74 20.34 -33.48
CA SER A 2 -36.06 20.77 -32.25
C SER A 2 -36.21 19.76 -31.11
N SER A 3 -35.14 19.01 -30.83
CA SER A 3 -34.54 18.91 -29.48
C SER A 3 -33.37 17.90 -29.46
N SER A 4 -32.20 18.31 -29.95
CA SER A 4 -30.94 17.64 -29.58
C SER A 4 -30.62 17.98 -28.12
N ARG A 5 -30.97 17.06 -27.21
CA ARG A 5 -30.59 17.13 -25.80
C ARG A 5 -29.11 16.77 -25.66
N ARG A 6 -28.25 17.77 -25.83
CA ARG A 6 -26.81 17.68 -25.59
C ARG A 6 -26.58 17.55 -24.08
N SER A 7 -26.19 16.36 -23.64
CA SER A 7 -25.88 16.06 -22.24
C SER A 7 -24.74 16.94 -21.78
N ARG A 8 -25.04 17.81 -20.81
CA ARG A 8 -24.08 18.67 -20.13
C ARG A 8 -23.01 17.80 -19.49
N GLN A 9 -21.79 17.95 -19.98
CA GLN A 9 -20.55 17.48 -19.39
C GLN A 9 -20.44 18.18 -18.02
N ALA A 10 -20.93 17.51 -16.97
CA ALA A 10 -20.78 17.99 -15.62
C ALA A 10 -19.30 17.83 -15.26
N SER A 11 -18.66 18.96 -15.02
CA SER A 11 -17.37 19.11 -14.38
C SER A 11 -17.41 18.48 -12.97
N SER A 12 -17.29 17.15 -12.88
CA SER A 12 -17.36 16.37 -11.64
C SER A 12 -16.00 15.80 -11.23
N SER A 13 -14.91 16.54 -11.48
CA SER A 13 -13.52 16.10 -11.25
C SER A 13 -13.13 15.94 -9.77
N SER A 14 -14.09 15.88 -8.84
CA SER A 14 -13.85 15.73 -7.40
C SER A 14 -14.62 14.58 -6.75
N ARG A 15 -15.51 13.87 -7.48
CA ARG A 15 -16.24 12.74 -6.91
C ARG A 15 -15.69 11.43 -7.47
N ILE A 16 -15.10 10.63 -6.59
CA ILE A 16 -14.73 9.24 -6.89
C ILE A 16 -16.05 8.49 -7.15
N SER A 17 -16.18 7.83 -8.30
CA SER A 17 -17.38 7.04 -8.64
C SER A 17 -17.43 5.73 -7.85
N ASP A 18 -18.62 5.14 -7.70
CA ASP A 18 -18.78 3.83 -7.04
C ASP A 18 -17.97 2.73 -7.75
N ASP A 19 -17.82 2.82 -9.07
CA ASP A 19 -16.99 1.92 -9.86
C ASP A 19 -15.50 2.08 -9.50
N GLN A 20 -15.03 3.32 -9.33
CA GLN A 20 -13.65 3.60 -8.89
C GLN A 20 -13.41 3.12 -7.46
N ILE A 21 -14.39 3.25 -6.57
CA ILE A 21 -14.33 2.70 -5.20
C ILE A 21 -14.26 1.18 -5.25
N THR A 22 -15.07 0.53 -6.09
CA THR A 22 -15.10 -0.92 -6.25
C THR A 22 -13.78 -1.47 -6.82
N ASP A 23 -13.21 -0.80 -7.83
CA ASP A 23 -11.89 -1.13 -8.38
C ASP A 23 -10.79 -0.96 -7.32
N LEU A 24 -10.81 0.14 -6.57
CA LEU A 24 -9.84 0.39 -5.50
C LEU A 24 -9.90 -0.72 -4.44
N ILE A 25 -11.09 -1.06 -3.93
CA ILE A 25 -11.27 -2.14 -2.96
C ILE A 25 -10.78 -3.47 -3.55
N SER A 26 -11.06 -3.74 -4.82
CA SER A 26 -10.61 -4.97 -5.48
C SER A 26 -9.09 -5.06 -5.56
N LYS A 27 -8.39 -3.94 -5.85
CA LYS A 27 -6.92 -3.85 -5.83
C LYS A 27 -6.37 -4.06 -4.42
N LEU A 28 -6.96 -3.41 -3.41
CA LEU A 28 -6.56 -3.57 -2.02
C LEU A 28 -6.69 -5.03 -1.55
N ARG A 29 -7.77 -5.72 -1.90
CA ARG A 29 -7.95 -7.14 -1.59
C ARG A 29 -6.85 -8.05 -2.16
N GLN A 30 -6.24 -7.66 -3.28
CA GLN A 30 -5.18 -8.43 -3.92
C GLN A 30 -3.80 -8.18 -3.31
N SER A 31 -3.56 -6.97 -2.79
CA SER A 31 -2.28 -6.57 -2.19
C SER A 31 -2.13 -7.01 -0.73
N ILE A 32 -3.22 -7.23 0.00
CA ILE A 32 -3.19 -7.51 1.44
C ILE A 32 -3.09 -9.03 1.69
N PRO A 33 -1.97 -9.53 2.27
CA PRO A 33 -1.77 -10.95 2.52
C PRO A 33 -2.89 -11.61 3.35
N GLU A 34 -3.38 -10.92 4.38
CA GLU A 34 -4.39 -11.40 5.32
C GLU A 34 -5.74 -11.65 4.63
N ILE A 35 -6.10 -10.78 3.69
CA ILE A 35 -7.32 -10.92 2.88
C ILE A 35 -7.12 -12.02 1.83
N ARG A 36 -5.94 -12.06 1.19
CA ARG A 36 -5.63 -13.02 0.14
C ARG A 36 -5.61 -14.47 0.66
N GLN A 37 -5.20 -14.68 1.91
CA GLN A 37 -5.22 -16.00 2.55
C GLN A 37 -6.66 -16.45 2.88
N ASN A 38 -7.56 -15.51 3.21
CA ASN A 38 -8.94 -15.80 3.55
C ASN A 38 -9.88 -15.91 2.32
N ARG A 39 -9.35 -16.37 1.18
CA ARG A 39 -10.13 -16.57 -0.07
C ARG A 39 -11.34 -17.49 0.07
N ARG A 40 -11.45 -18.26 1.15
CA ARG A 40 -12.58 -19.15 1.42
C ARG A 40 -13.83 -18.40 1.92
N SER A 41 -13.69 -17.18 2.41
CA SER A 41 -14.84 -16.33 2.75
C SER A 41 -15.22 -15.46 1.56
N ASN A 42 -16.29 -15.83 0.86
CA ASN A 42 -16.72 -15.18 -0.38
C ASN A 42 -17.15 -13.71 -0.22
N THR A 43 -17.19 -13.15 0.99
CA THR A 43 -17.64 -11.77 1.22
C THR A 43 -16.86 -11.09 2.34
N VAL A 44 -15.71 -10.49 2.01
CA VAL A 44 -15.04 -9.53 2.89
C VAL A 44 -15.64 -8.14 2.62
N SER A 45 -16.19 -7.48 3.64
CA SER A 45 -16.80 -6.16 3.48
C SER A 45 -15.76 -5.10 3.11
N ALA A 46 -16.17 -4.05 2.38
CA ALA A 46 -15.32 -2.92 2.04
C ALA A 46 -14.61 -2.31 3.27
N SER A 47 -15.35 -2.15 4.37
CA SER A 47 -14.81 -1.66 5.65
C SER A 47 -13.70 -2.57 6.19
N LYS A 48 -13.89 -3.89 6.15
CA LYS A 48 -12.87 -4.85 6.59
C LYS A 48 -11.64 -4.80 5.70
N VAL A 49 -11.82 -4.65 4.37
CA VAL A 49 -10.69 -4.48 3.43
C VAL A 49 -9.87 -3.25 3.83
N LEU A 50 -10.51 -2.09 3.97
CA LEU A 50 -9.83 -0.84 4.34
C LEU A 50 -9.14 -0.93 5.71
N GLN A 51 -9.77 -1.58 6.69
CA GLN A 51 -9.17 -1.79 8.00
C GLN A 51 -7.88 -2.62 7.91
N GLU A 52 -7.91 -3.75 7.20
CA GLU A 52 -6.71 -4.56 7.00
C GLU A 52 -5.67 -3.84 6.15
N THR A 53 -6.06 -3.00 5.19
CA THR A 53 -5.12 -2.13 4.47
C THR A 53 -4.34 -1.25 5.44
N CYS A 54 -5.06 -0.54 6.32
CA CYS A 54 -4.44 0.36 7.28
C CYS A 54 -3.57 -0.38 8.30
N ASN A 55 -3.99 -1.58 8.72
CA ASN A 55 -3.19 -2.45 9.59
C ASN A 55 -1.91 -2.90 8.88
N TYR A 56 -2.02 -3.37 7.64
CA TYR A 56 -0.88 -3.83 6.84
C TYR A 56 0.14 -2.71 6.63
N ILE A 57 -0.30 -1.50 6.28
CA ILE A 57 0.58 -0.33 6.15
C ILE A 57 1.29 -0.01 7.47
N ARG A 58 0.57 -0.03 8.60
CA ARG A 58 1.17 0.24 9.93
C ARG A 58 2.21 -0.81 10.31
N ASN A 59 1.92 -2.08 10.08
CA ASN A 59 2.86 -3.17 10.35
C ASN A 59 4.07 -3.11 9.43
N LEU A 60 3.86 -2.85 8.13
CA LEU A 60 4.94 -2.73 7.16
C LEU A 60 5.89 -1.57 7.50
N ASN A 61 5.35 -0.41 7.88
CA ASN A 61 6.16 0.71 8.33
C ASN A 61 6.98 0.34 9.57
N LYS A 62 6.36 -0.31 10.56
CA LYS A 62 7.07 -0.78 11.75
C LYS A 62 8.18 -1.78 11.41
N GLU A 63 7.92 -2.74 10.54
CA GLU A 63 8.93 -3.71 10.10
C GLU A 63 10.08 -3.03 9.34
N ALA A 64 9.79 -1.99 8.55
CA ALA A 64 10.80 -1.19 7.87
C ALA A 64 11.66 -0.38 8.87
N ASP A 65 11.03 0.24 9.87
CA ASP A 65 11.74 0.97 10.95
C ASP A 65 12.62 0.01 11.77
N ASP A 66 12.05 -1.12 12.24
CA ASP A 66 12.77 -2.14 13.00
C ASP A 66 13.95 -2.72 12.18
N LEU A 67 13.79 -2.90 10.87
CA LEU A 67 14.87 -3.37 9.98
C LEU A 67 15.96 -2.30 9.83
N SER A 68 15.59 -1.03 9.65
CA SER A 68 16.53 0.09 9.55
C SER A 68 17.38 0.24 10.81
N ASP A 69 16.76 0.12 11.99
CA ASP A 69 17.45 0.13 13.28
C ASP A 69 18.44 -1.03 13.41
N ARG A 70 18.03 -2.25 13.03
CA ARG A 70 18.92 -3.42 13.04
C ARG A 70 20.09 -3.29 12.07
N LEU A 71 19.87 -2.71 10.89
CA LEU A 71 20.95 -2.44 9.93
C LEU A 71 21.93 -1.39 10.46
N THR A 72 21.42 -0.36 11.13
CA THR A 72 22.25 0.67 11.78
C THR A 72 23.11 0.06 12.90
N GLN A 73 22.52 -0.74 13.78
CA GLN A 73 23.26 -1.47 14.83
C GLN A 73 24.30 -2.43 14.23
N LEU A 74 23.95 -3.12 13.13
CA LEU A 74 24.89 -4.01 12.45
C LEU A 74 26.07 -3.22 11.89
N LEU A 75 25.84 -2.03 11.32
CA LEU A 75 26.89 -1.13 10.82
C LEU A 75 27.86 -0.68 11.93
N GLU A 76 27.37 -0.47 13.14
CA GLU A 76 28.20 -0.11 14.30
C GLU A 76 29.08 -1.26 14.79
N SER A 77 28.70 -2.51 14.51
CA SER A 77 29.40 -3.72 14.98
C SER A 77 30.49 -4.26 14.04
N ILE A 78 30.51 -3.83 12.78
CA ILE A 78 31.42 -4.33 11.74
C ILE A 78 32.50 -3.31 11.40
N ASP A 79 33.61 -3.77 10.81
CA ASP A 79 34.65 -2.86 10.31
C ASP A 79 34.04 -1.89 9.27
N PRO A 80 34.14 -0.57 9.49
CA PRO A 80 33.60 0.43 8.57
C PRO A 80 34.21 0.37 7.15
N ASN A 81 35.35 -0.30 6.97
CA ASN A 81 36.01 -0.47 5.68
C ASN A 81 35.67 -1.81 5.00
N SER A 82 34.86 -2.65 5.63
CA SER A 82 34.49 -3.94 5.08
C SER A 82 33.53 -3.82 3.88
N PRO A 83 33.60 -4.74 2.90
CA PRO A 83 32.61 -4.82 1.81
C PRO A 83 31.16 -4.92 2.30
N GLN A 84 30.94 -5.58 3.44
CA GLN A 84 29.65 -5.72 4.09
C GLN A 84 29.12 -4.37 4.58
N ALA A 85 29.98 -3.53 5.17
CA ALA A 85 29.61 -2.17 5.57
C ALA A 85 29.22 -1.30 4.37
N ALA A 86 29.90 -1.45 3.23
CA ALA A 86 29.53 -0.75 2.00
C ALA A 86 28.13 -1.16 1.52
N VAL A 87 27.80 -2.46 1.56
CA VAL A 87 26.45 -2.96 1.21
C VAL A 87 25.39 -2.37 2.16
N ILE A 88 25.61 -2.43 3.48
CA ILE A 88 24.63 -1.91 4.45
C ILE A 88 24.41 -0.40 4.27
N ARG A 89 25.48 0.40 4.06
CA ARG A 89 25.34 1.83 3.75
C ARG A 89 24.54 2.09 2.48
N SER A 90 24.71 1.25 1.45
CA SER A 90 23.92 1.39 0.23
C SER A 90 22.43 1.11 0.44
N LEU A 91 22.09 0.24 1.41
CA LEU A 91 20.70 -0.07 1.78
C LEU A 91 20.06 1.03 2.62
N ILE A 92 20.81 1.67 3.54
CA ILE A 92 20.28 2.72 4.42
C ILE A 92 20.11 4.06 3.66
N ASN A 93 20.97 4.34 2.68
CA ASN A 93 21.00 5.62 1.97
C ASN A 93 20.34 5.59 0.57
N GLY A 94 19.79 4.46 0.13
CA GLY A 94 19.16 4.27 -1.18
C GLY A 94 17.65 4.50 -1.13
#